data_AF-A0A8H6TUK5-F1
#
_entry.id   AF-A0A8H6TUK5-F1
#
_cell.length_a   1.000
_cell.length_b   1.000
_cell.length_c   1.000
_cell.angle_alpha   90.00
_cell.angle_beta   90.00
_cell.angle_gamma   90.00
#
_symmetry.space_group_name_H-M   'P 1'
#
loop_
_entity.id
_entity.type
_entity.pdbx_description
1 polymer ?
#
loop_
_entity_poly.entity_id
_entity_poly.type
_entity_poly.pdbx_seq_one_letter_code
_entity_poly.pdbx_strand_id
1 'polypeptide(L)'
;MVAALEEARKCKPVPSAFCVGCVLAIRWPNHDSQPTIVSTGYSRELEGNTHAEANALAKLVDLDPSRIAQLFPGPNPPQLSDVLSHLDAYTTMEPCSIRTSGLAPCADALIAANVRRCYIGTGEPDDFVKCEGAKRLQDAGVELVWLDGLQEECLRDSTLDFEKRRNIPVRYDRELVQNTIKAMKRVGEIKKRRELAFWKTRMAASRDKHRAHRKKTLEAAKASAVKGLLKPTVVSESPKIREKIKATKSRSALVQGEGRSMGMDVD
;
A
#
# COMPACT_ATOMS: atom_id res chain seq x y z
N MET A 1 -8.12 18.03 24.70
CA MET A 1 -7.52 18.09 23.35
C MET A 1 -6.00 17.98 23.36
N VAL A 2 -5.26 18.77 24.15
CA VAL A 2 -3.78 18.67 24.22
C VAL A 2 -3.28 17.24 24.44
N ALA A 3 -3.86 16.52 25.41
CA ALA A 3 -3.54 15.11 25.62
C ALA A 3 -3.80 14.22 24.38
N ALA A 4 -4.86 14.50 23.60
CA ALA A 4 -5.14 13.75 22.36
C ALA A 4 -4.08 14.02 21.28
N LEU A 5 -3.57 15.26 21.20
CA LEU A 5 -2.43 15.59 20.32
C LEU A 5 -1.15 14.87 20.76
N GLU A 6 -0.90 14.74 22.07
CA GLU A 6 0.23 13.98 22.59
C GLU A 6 0.12 12.48 22.28
N GLU A 7 -1.08 11.90 22.35
CA GLU A 7 -1.34 10.53 21.92
C GLU A 7 -1.10 10.37 20.41
N ALA A 8 -1.58 11.30 19.59
CA ALA A 8 -1.37 11.28 18.14
C ALA A 8 0.13 11.25 17.78
N ARG A 9 0.98 11.95 18.56
CA ARG A 9 2.45 11.98 18.36
C ARG A 9 3.15 10.65 18.65
N LYS A 10 2.52 9.74 19.40
CA LYS A 10 3.08 8.39 19.65
C LYS A 10 2.93 7.47 18.43
N CYS A 11 2.04 7.84 17.51
CA CYS A 11 1.74 7.05 16.34
C CYS A 11 2.90 7.01 15.35
N LYS A 12 3.21 5.82 14.83
CA LYS A 12 4.12 5.69 13.69
C LYS A 12 3.41 6.16 12.41
N PRO A 13 3.95 7.15 11.69
CA PRO A 13 3.29 7.70 10.52
C PRO A 13 3.44 6.77 9.32
N VAL A 14 2.42 6.74 8.47
CA VAL A 14 2.36 5.91 7.25
C VAL A 14 1.75 6.71 6.10
N PRO A 15 2.17 6.51 4.84
CA PRO A 15 1.67 7.30 3.71
C PRO A 15 0.17 7.12 3.41
N SER A 16 -0.46 6.08 3.96
CA SER A 16 -1.83 5.68 3.64
C SER A 16 -2.85 6.02 4.73
N ALA A 17 -2.44 6.63 5.84
CA ALA A 17 -3.34 6.94 6.95
C ALA A 17 -2.75 8.01 7.89
N PHE A 18 -3.60 8.92 8.38
CA PHE A 18 -3.20 9.95 9.33
C PHE A 18 -2.83 9.38 10.72
N CYS A 19 -2.04 10.16 11.46
CA CYS A 19 -1.79 9.96 12.88
C CYS A 19 -2.89 10.68 13.69
N VAL A 20 -3.89 9.92 14.14
CA VAL A 20 -4.98 10.44 14.98
C VAL A 20 -4.79 10.00 16.42
N GLY A 21 -5.16 10.87 17.36
CA GLY A 21 -5.23 10.59 18.80
C GLY A 21 -6.63 10.86 19.34
N CYS A 22 -7.04 10.07 20.32
CA CYS A 22 -8.34 10.15 20.98
C CYS A 22 -8.18 10.01 22.49
N VAL A 23 -8.94 10.79 23.24
CA VAL A 23 -9.00 10.74 24.70
C VAL A 23 -10.45 10.70 25.13
N LEU A 24 -10.79 9.74 25.96
CA LEU A 24 -12.08 9.62 26.61
C LEU A 24 -11.95 10.18 28.02
N ALA A 25 -12.84 11.12 28.36
CA ALA A 25 -12.85 11.80 29.63
C ALA A 25 -14.25 11.81 30.22
N ILE A 26 -14.34 11.74 31.54
CA ILE A 26 -15.60 11.73 32.28
C ILE A 26 -15.68 12.99 33.13
N ARG A 27 -16.85 13.63 33.17
CA ARG A 27 -17.14 14.75 34.05
C ARG A 27 -18.13 14.36 35.13
N TRP A 28 -17.61 14.05 36.30
CA TRP A 28 -18.36 13.57 37.45
C TRP A 28 -18.06 14.45 38.68
N PRO A 29 -19.05 14.72 39.58
CA PRO A 29 -20.44 14.26 39.55
C PRO A 29 -21.37 15.06 38.63
N ASN A 30 -20.96 16.25 38.20
CA ASN A 30 -21.77 17.13 37.37
C ASN A 30 -21.16 17.29 35.98
N HIS A 31 -21.98 17.65 35.00
CA HIS A 31 -21.50 17.87 33.63
C HIS A 31 -20.56 19.07 33.46
N ASP A 32 -20.48 19.94 34.47
CA ASP A 32 -19.57 21.09 34.54
C ASP A 32 -18.29 20.79 35.34
N SER A 33 -18.18 19.59 35.93
CA SER A 33 -16.97 19.17 36.62
C SER A 33 -15.77 19.13 35.67
N GLN A 34 -14.56 19.23 36.25
CA GLN A 34 -13.33 19.06 35.47
C GLN A 34 -13.32 17.66 34.85
N PRO A 35 -12.92 17.55 33.57
CA PRO A 35 -12.87 16.26 32.89
C PRO A 35 -11.68 15.44 33.39
N THR A 36 -11.96 14.24 33.89
CA THR A 36 -10.93 13.27 34.26
C THR A 36 -10.72 12.30 33.10
N ILE A 37 -9.47 12.15 32.64
CA ILE A 37 -9.13 11.20 31.57
C ILE A 37 -9.26 9.78 32.11
N VAL A 38 -10.09 8.97 31.43
CA VAL A 38 -10.32 7.57 31.81
C VAL A 38 -9.66 6.59 30.87
N SER A 39 -9.59 6.93 29.57
CA SER A 39 -8.94 6.12 28.56
C SER A 39 -8.36 7.01 27.47
N THR A 40 -7.29 6.56 26.83
CA THR A 40 -6.65 7.25 25.71
C THR A 40 -6.48 6.28 24.56
N GLY A 41 -6.20 6.74 23.35
CA GLY A 41 -5.92 5.86 22.23
C GLY A 41 -5.26 6.63 21.10
N TYR A 42 -4.39 5.97 20.35
CA TYR A 42 -3.85 6.53 19.12
C TYR A 42 -3.94 5.52 17.98
N SER A 43 -3.89 6.01 16.75
CA SER A 43 -3.98 5.17 15.56
C SER A 43 -2.87 4.11 15.57
N ARG A 44 -3.18 2.88 15.16
CA ARG A 44 -2.18 1.78 15.07
C ARG A 44 -1.51 1.43 16.40
N GLU A 45 -2.15 1.73 17.54
CA GLU A 45 -1.68 1.31 18.87
C GLU A 45 -1.82 -0.20 19.08
N LEU A 46 -3.01 -0.74 18.84
CA LEU A 46 -3.31 -2.17 18.97
C LEU A 46 -3.14 -2.89 17.63
N GLU A 47 -2.97 -4.22 17.68
CA GLU A 47 -2.79 -5.06 16.49
C GLU A 47 -3.94 -4.90 15.49
N GLY A 48 -3.58 -4.86 14.20
CA GLY A 48 -4.53 -4.65 13.11
C GLY A 48 -4.66 -3.18 12.67
N ASN A 49 -5.60 -2.91 11.77
CA ASN A 49 -5.85 -1.55 11.28
C ASN A 49 -6.77 -0.80 12.25
N THR A 50 -6.20 -0.38 13.39
CA THR A 50 -6.93 0.23 14.50
C THR A 50 -6.90 1.76 14.46
N HIS A 51 -8.06 2.36 14.68
CA HIS A 51 -8.23 3.81 14.81
C HIS A 51 -8.11 4.24 16.27
N ALA A 52 -7.83 5.51 16.50
CA ALA A 52 -7.59 6.05 17.84
C ALA A 52 -8.80 5.87 18.78
N GLU A 53 -10.00 6.14 18.27
CA GLU A 53 -11.27 6.04 19.01
C GLU A 53 -11.59 4.59 19.35
N ALA A 54 -11.36 3.67 18.42
CA ALA A 54 -11.53 2.24 18.66
C ALA A 54 -10.58 1.73 19.76
N ASN A 55 -9.33 2.19 19.76
CA ASN A 55 -8.34 1.82 20.78
C ASN A 55 -8.70 2.39 22.15
N ALA A 56 -9.17 3.65 22.19
CA ALA A 56 -9.60 4.28 23.43
C ALA A 56 -10.84 3.59 24.02
N LEU A 57 -11.82 3.21 23.17
CA LEU A 57 -13.02 2.49 23.60
C LEU A 57 -12.69 1.07 24.07
N ALA A 58 -11.82 0.34 23.37
CA ALA A 58 -11.40 -0.99 23.79
C ALA A 58 -10.78 -0.97 25.20
N LYS A 59 -9.86 -0.04 25.45
CA LYS A 59 -9.24 0.13 26.77
C LYS A 59 -10.19 0.64 27.85
N LEU A 60 -11.28 1.33 27.47
CA LEU A 60 -12.33 1.74 28.42
C LEU A 60 -13.15 0.53 28.89
N VAL A 61 -13.44 -0.41 27.99
CA VAL A 61 -14.17 -1.65 28.32
C VAL A 61 -13.34 -2.53 29.26
N ASP A 62 -12.04 -2.58 29.07
CA ASP A 62 -11.10 -3.37 29.88
C ASP A 62 -10.67 -2.68 31.18
N LEU A 63 -11.30 -1.56 31.57
CA LEU A 63 -10.87 -0.76 32.70
C LEU A 63 -11.26 -1.41 34.05
N ASP A 64 -10.26 -1.66 34.89
CA ASP A 64 -10.48 -2.26 36.22
C ASP A 64 -11.31 -1.36 37.16
N PRO A 65 -12.24 -1.93 37.94
CA PRO A 65 -13.01 -1.16 38.95
C PRO A 65 -12.12 -0.43 39.97
N SER A 66 -10.99 -1.02 40.35
CA SER A 66 -10.00 -0.41 41.24
C SER A 66 -9.43 0.89 40.66
N ARG A 67 -9.30 0.97 39.33
CA ARG A 67 -8.82 2.17 38.64
C ARG A 67 -9.85 3.29 38.69
N ILE A 68 -11.14 2.96 38.55
CA ILE A 68 -12.22 3.93 38.72
C ILE A 68 -12.22 4.55 40.11
N ALA A 69 -12.05 3.74 41.16
CA ALA A 69 -11.95 4.24 42.53
C ALA A 69 -10.73 5.16 42.75
N GLN A 70 -9.62 4.94 42.04
CA GLN A 70 -8.46 5.85 42.06
C GLN A 70 -8.72 7.17 41.32
N LEU A 71 -9.45 7.12 40.20
CA LEU A 71 -9.75 8.30 39.38
C LEU A 71 -10.81 9.20 40.03
N PHE A 72 -11.74 8.62 40.77
CA PHE A 72 -12.80 9.32 41.49
C PHE A 72 -12.74 9.02 42.99
N PRO A 73 -11.78 9.60 43.72
CA PRO A 73 -11.63 9.37 45.15
C PRO A 73 -12.84 9.96 45.90
N GLY A 74 -13.49 9.13 46.72
CA GLY A 74 -14.64 9.55 47.52
C GLY A 74 -15.11 8.47 48.49
N PRO A 75 -15.98 8.81 49.45
CA PRO A 75 -16.51 7.86 50.44
C PRO A 75 -17.35 6.74 49.81
N ASN A 76 -17.89 6.96 48.61
CA ASN A 76 -18.53 5.94 47.80
C ASN A 76 -18.14 6.16 46.32
N PRO A 77 -17.11 5.46 45.80
CA PRO A 77 -16.70 5.62 44.41
C PRO A 77 -17.81 5.12 43.47
N PRO A 78 -18.08 5.82 42.36
CA PRO A 78 -19.13 5.42 41.43
C PRO A 78 -18.72 4.16 40.66
N GLN A 79 -19.70 3.40 40.16
CA GLN A 79 -19.43 2.30 39.23
C GLN A 79 -19.18 2.85 37.83
N LEU A 80 -18.50 2.08 36.99
CA LEU A 80 -18.24 2.46 35.59
C LEU A 80 -19.56 2.81 34.86
N SER A 81 -20.61 2.02 35.06
CA SER A 81 -21.95 2.26 34.49
C SER A 81 -22.52 3.64 34.81
N ASP A 82 -22.28 4.14 36.02
CA ASP A 82 -22.86 5.40 36.49
C ASP A 82 -22.19 6.58 35.77
N VAL A 83 -20.86 6.49 35.65
CA VAL A 83 -20.03 7.55 35.06
C VAL A 83 -20.05 7.56 33.54
N LEU A 84 -20.40 6.46 32.87
CA LEU A 84 -20.45 6.39 31.40
C LEU A 84 -21.46 7.38 30.79
N SER A 85 -22.52 7.74 31.52
CA SER A 85 -23.47 8.78 31.08
C SER A 85 -22.86 10.19 31.00
N HIS A 86 -21.68 10.38 31.59
CA HIS A 86 -20.91 11.62 31.60
C HIS A 86 -19.67 11.56 30.69
N LEU A 87 -19.62 10.60 29.77
CA LEU A 87 -18.49 10.36 28.89
C LEU A 87 -18.44 11.40 27.75
N ASP A 88 -17.32 12.11 27.68
CA ASP A 88 -16.93 13.01 26.61
C ASP A 88 -15.77 12.40 25.81
N ALA A 89 -15.78 12.54 24.48
CA ALA A 89 -14.67 12.12 23.62
C ALA A 89 -13.93 13.34 23.06
N TYR A 90 -12.60 13.30 23.02
CA TYR A 90 -11.75 14.30 22.40
C TYR A 90 -10.92 13.62 21.32
N THR A 91 -11.18 13.93 20.06
CA THR A 91 -10.46 13.36 18.92
C THR A 91 -9.77 14.45 18.13
N THR A 92 -8.51 14.21 17.72
CA THR A 92 -7.76 15.19 16.92
C THR A 92 -8.36 15.35 15.53
N MET A 93 -9.06 14.35 15.00
CA MET A 93 -9.67 14.35 13.67
C MET A 93 -11.12 13.85 13.72
N GLU A 94 -11.94 14.26 12.76
CA GLU A 94 -13.32 13.78 12.63
C GLU A 94 -13.39 12.24 12.65
N PRO A 95 -14.24 11.62 13.49
CA PRO A 95 -14.38 10.17 13.52
C PRO A 95 -14.92 9.62 12.21
N CYS A 96 -14.31 8.55 11.69
CA CYS A 96 -14.72 8.03 10.39
C CYS A 96 -16.19 7.53 10.38
N SER A 97 -16.91 7.82 9.28
CA SER A 97 -18.26 7.31 9.00
C SER A 97 -18.24 5.95 8.27
N ILE A 98 -17.13 5.61 7.61
CA ILE A 98 -16.97 4.37 6.87
C ILE A 98 -15.63 3.76 7.24
N ARG A 99 -15.59 2.44 7.37
CA ARG A 99 -14.38 1.70 7.71
C ARG A 99 -14.26 0.43 6.89
N THR A 100 -13.11 0.26 6.22
CA THR A 100 -12.83 -0.91 5.37
C THR A 100 -12.25 -2.09 6.14
N SER A 101 -11.81 -1.89 7.38
CA SER A 101 -11.09 -2.88 8.18
C SER A 101 -11.99 -3.86 8.96
N GLY A 102 -13.28 -3.98 8.62
CA GLY A 102 -14.22 -4.93 9.23
C GLY A 102 -14.72 -4.59 10.65
N LEU A 103 -14.14 -3.56 11.29
CA LEU A 103 -14.64 -3.00 12.54
C LEU A 103 -15.68 -1.91 12.26
N ALA A 104 -16.56 -1.65 13.24
CA ALA A 104 -17.52 -0.56 13.14
C ALA A 104 -16.82 0.79 12.87
N PRO A 105 -17.46 1.69 12.10
CA PRO A 105 -17.02 3.07 11.98
C PRO A 105 -16.85 3.74 13.35
N CYS A 106 -15.88 4.65 13.48
CA CYS A 106 -15.60 5.29 14.76
C CYS A 106 -16.80 6.10 15.27
N ALA A 107 -17.52 6.78 14.39
CA ALA A 107 -18.74 7.50 14.74
C ALA A 107 -19.79 6.56 15.38
N ASP A 108 -20.07 5.42 14.73
CA ASP A 108 -21.04 4.44 15.20
C ASP A 108 -20.61 3.80 16.54
N ALA A 109 -19.30 3.57 16.71
CA ALA A 109 -18.74 3.04 17.96
C ALA A 109 -18.87 4.02 19.14
N LEU A 110 -18.67 5.32 18.90
CA LEU A 110 -18.86 6.36 19.92
C LEU A 110 -20.34 6.50 20.32
N ILE A 111 -21.25 6.39 19.35
CA ILE A 111 -22.71 6.36 19.59
C ILE A 111 -23.07 5.15 20.47
N ALA A 112 -22.56 3.96 20.12
CA ALA A 112 -22.80 2.75 20.90
C ALA A 112 -22.23 2.81 22.33
N ALA A 113 -21.15 3.57 22.53
CA ALA A 113 -20.57 3.83 23.84
C ALA A 113 -21.31 4.91 24.66
N ASN A 114 -22.41 5.46 24.12
CA ASN A 114 -23.23 6.49 24.74
C ASN A 114 -22.44 7.76 25.10
N VAL A 115 -21.50 8.15 24.22
CA VAL A 115 -20.75 9.40 24.35
C VAL A 115 -21.72 10.57 24.27
N ARG A 116 -21.67 11.46 25.26
CA ARG A 116 -22.57 12.61 25.33
C ARG A 116 -22.10 13.75 24.45
N ARG A 117 -20.79 14.00 24.43
CA ARG A 117 -20.18 15.11 23.69
C ARG A 117 -18.88 14.69 23.02
N CYS A 118 -18.66 15.16 21.80
CA CYS A 118 -17.44 14.91 21.05
C CYS A 118 -16.77 16.24 20.65
N TYR A 119 -15.54 16.41 21.11
CA TYR A 119 -14.69 17.54 20.77
C TYR A 119 -13.78 17.14 19.60
N ILE A 120 -13.86 17.88 18.50
CA ILE A 120 -13.14 17.55 17.26
C ILE A 120 -12.13 18.66 16.94
N GLY A 121 -10.88 18.27 16.68
CA GLY A 121 -9.80 19.21 16.37
C GLY A 121 -9.77 19.69 14.92
N THR A 122 -9.93 18.77 13.96
CA THR A 122 -9.98 19.10 12.53
C THR A 122 -10.93 18.16 11.79
N GLY A 123 -11.53 18.65 10.71
CA GLY A 123 -12.25 17.80 9.77
C GLY A 123 -11.29 16.82 9.08
N GLU A 124 -11.79 15.65 8.72
CA GLU A 124 -11.04 14.74 7.86
C GLU A 124 -10.93 15.37 6.46
N PRO A 125 -9.72 15.55 5.88
CA PRO A 125 -9.58 16.11 4.55
C PRO A 125 -10.18 15.18 3.49
N ASP A 126 -10.73 15.76 2.43
CA ASP A 126 -11.43 15.05 1.33
C ASP A 126 -10.55 14.07 0.50
N ASP A 127 -9.29 13.85 0.89
CA ASP A 127 -8.33 13.02 0.17
C ASP A 127 -8.66 11.51 0.22
N PHE A 128 -9.44 11.05 1.21
CA PHE A 128 -9.69 9.62 1.46
C PHE A 128 -11.14 9.19 1.17
N VAL A 129 -12.12 9.83 1.80
CA VAL A 129 -13.57 9.58 1.67
C VAL A 129 -14.29 10.85 2.13
N LYS A 130 -15.48 11.17 1.58
CA LYS A 130 -16.34 12.20 2.20
C LYS A 130 -16.81 11.70 3.56
N CYS A 131 -16.17 12.18 4.62
CA CYS A 131 -16.53 11.81 5.98
C CYS A 131 -17.87 12.46 6.35
N GLU A 132 -18.74 11.67 6.98
CA GLU A 132 -20.05 12.12 7.50
C GLU A 132 -20.16 11.81 9.00
N GLY A 133 -19.02 11.64 9.67
CA GLY A 133 -18.97 11.14 11.03
C GLY A 133 -19.53 12.12 12.04
N ALA A 134 -19.20 13.39 11.89
CA ALA A 134 -19.79 14.47 12.67
C ALA A 134 -21.32 14.50 12.47
N LYS A 135 -21.80 14.44 11.23
CA LYS A 135 -23.24 14.43 10.97
C LYS A 135 -23.94 13.26 11.67
N ARG A 136 -23.38 12.05 11.60
CA ARG A 136 -23.94 10.87 12.29
C ARG A 136 -24.00 11.03 13.81
N LEU A 137 -22.95 11.59 14.40
CA LEU A 137 -22.91 11.86 15.84
C LEU A 137 -24.00 12.88 16.24
N GLN A 138 -24.14 13.96 15.46
CA GLN A 138 -25.15 14.97 15.68
C GLN A 138 -26.58 14.40 15.54
N ASP A 139 -26.83 13.59 14.51
CA ASP A 139 -28.13 12.94 14.27
C ASP A 139 -28.50 11.95 15.41
N ALA A 140 -27.50 11.37 16.07
CA ALA A 140 -27.68 10.51 17.24
C ALA A 140 -27.84 11.28 18.58
N GLY A 141 -27.78 12.63 18.55
CA GLY A 141 -27.94 13.48 19.73
C GLY A 141 -26.66 13.73 20.53
N VAL A 142 -25.49 13.42 19.96
CA VAL A 142 -24.19 13.75 20.56
C VAL A 142 -23.89 15.23 20.33
N GLU A 143 -23.53 15.96 21.39
CA GLU A 143 -23.12 17.36 21.28
C GLU A 143 -21.75 17.45 20.61
N LEU A 144 -21.66 18.17 19.50
CA LEU A 144 -20.40 18.37 18.79
C LEU A 144 -19.80 19.74 19.08
N VAL A 145 -18.52 19.73 19.45
CA VAL A 145 -17.74 20.94 19.69
C VAL A 145 -16.50 20.92 18.81
N TRP A 146 -16.47 21.79 17.81
CA TRP A 146 -15.29 22.00 16.96
C TRP A 146 -14.33 22.95 17.67
N LEU A 147 -13.06 22.57 17.75
CA LEU A 147 -12.02 23.38 18.35
C LEU A 147 -11.23 24.13 17.28
N ASP A 148 -11.51 25.41 17.15
CA ASP A 148 -10.80 26.28 16.21
C ASP A 148 -9.34 26.53 16.63
N GLY A 149 -8.46 26.69 15.64
CA GLY A 149 -7.05 27.03 15.84
C GLY A 149 -6.12 25.84 16.08
N LEU A 150 -6.63 24.61 16.11
CA LEU A 150 -5.84 23.39 16.30
C LEU A 150 -5.66 22.57 15.02
N GLN A 151 -6.18 23.04 13.88
CA GLN A 151 -6.17 22.29 12.63
C GLN A 151 -4.75 21.94 12.18
N GLU A 152 -3.83 22.89 12.22
CA GLU A 152 -2.44 22.66 11.84
C GLU A 152 -1.77 21.62 12.75
N GLU A 153 -2.03 21.65 14.06
CA GLU A 153 -1.46 20.69 15.00
C GLU A 153 -2.03 19.29 14.83
N CYS A 154 -3.33 19.18 14.53
CA CYS A 154 -4.01 17.92 14.29
C CYS A 154 -3.59 17.27 12.96
N LEU A 155 -3.32 18.08 11.94
CA LEU A 155 -2.84 17.62 10.63
C LEU A 155 -1.33 17.46 10.55
N ARG A 156 -0.58 17.82 11.62
CA ARG A 156 0.87 17.75 11.64
C ARG A 156 1.36 16.31 11.72
N ASP A 157 1.37 15.65 10.57
CA ASP A 157 2.05 14.38 10.40
C ASP A 157 3.53 14.62 10.04
N SER A 158 4.43 14.04 10.83
CA SER A 158 5.87 14.06 10.56
C SER A 158 6.26 13.51 9.17
N THR A 159 5.41 12.69 8.54
CA THR A 159 5.59 12.25 7.15
C THR A 159 5.27 13.33 6.13
N LEU A 160 4.23 14.14 6.34
CA LEU A 160 3.89 15.26 5.45
C LEU A 160 4.93 16.39 5.53
N ASP A 161 5.53 16.61 6.70
CA ASP A 161 6.69 17.51 6.83
C ASP A 161 7.89 17.01 6.00
N PHE A 162 8.03 15.69 5.83
CA PHE A 162 9.03 15.09 4.94
C PHE A 162 8.66 15.25 3.46
N GLU A 163 7.37 15.23 3.11
CA GLU A 163 6.90 15.46 1.74
C GLU A 163 7.00 16.92 1.31
N LYS A 164 6.77 17.87 2.23
CA LYS A 164 7.13 19.28 2.02
C LYS A 164 8.63 19.45 1.71
N ARG A 165 9.50 18.62 2.31
CA ARG A 165 10.93 18.56 1.96
C ARG A 165 11.20 17.94 0.59
N ARG A 166 10.34 17.03 0.09
CA ARG A 166 10.55 16.36 -1.23
C ARG A 166 10.38 17.29 -2.43
N ASN A 167 9.61 18.37 -2.30
CA ASN A 167 9.38 19.36 -3.37
C ASN A 167 10.28 20.60 -3.29
N ILE A 168 11.29 20.60 -2.41
CA ILE A 168 12.33 21.63 -2.44
C ILE A 168 13.28 21.27 -3.60
N PRO A 169 13.63 22.22 -4.48
CA PRO A 169 14.61 21.96 -5.53
C PRO A 169 15.91 21.46 -4.89
N VAL A 170 16.22 20.19 -5.12
CA VAL A 170 17.44 19.56 -4.60
C VAL A 170 18.63 20.24 -5.25
N ARG A 171 19.39 20.99 -4.45
CA ARG A 171 20.70 21.49 -4.88
C ARG A 171 21.60 20.27 -5.12
N TYR A 172 22.37 20.29 -6.22
CA TYR A 172 23.17 19.14 -6.68
C TYR A 172 23.83 18.37 -5.52
N ASP A 173 23.41 17.11 -5.37
CA ASP A 173 23.95 16.16 -4.39
C ASP A 173 24.59 14.99 -5.15
N ARG A 174 25.89 14.80 -4.93
CA ARG A 174 26.71 13.77 -5.59
C ARG A 174 26.28 12.36 -5.17
N GLU A 175 25.85 12.16 -3.92
CA GLU A 175 25.45 10.84 -3.42
C GLU A 175 24.10 10.43 -4.00
N LEU A 176 23.15 11.36 -4.09
CA LEU A 176 21.85 11.13 -4.70
C LEU A 176 22.01 10.66 -6.15
N VAL A 177 22.80 11.39 -6.96
CA VAL A 177 23.04 11.05 -8.38
C VAL A 177 23.67 9.66 -8.52
N GLN A 178 24.64 9.32 -7.67
CA GLN A 178 25.27 7.99 -7.70
C GLN A 178 24.27 6.87 -7.39
N ASN A 179 23.39 7.08 -6.41
CA ASN A 179 22.36 6.12 -6.05
C ASN A 179 21.33 5.95 -7.17
N THR A 180 20.93 7.04 -7.82
CA THR A 180 20.02 7.00 -8.98
C THR A 180 20.62 6.18 -10.13
N ILE A 181 21.90 6.40 -10.46
CA ILE A 181 22.58 5.65 -11.52
C ILE A 181 22.64 4.15 -11.19
N LYS A 182 22.96 3.78 -9.93
CA LYS A 182 22.96 2.38 -9.48
C LYS A 182 21.57 1.75 -9.62
N ALA A 183 20.53 2.46 -9.22
CA ALA A 183 19.15 2.00 -9.33
C ALA A 183 18.73 1.82 -10.80
N MET A 184 19.05 2.76 -11.69
CA MET A 184 18.76 2.67 -13.13
C MET A 184 19.43 1.45 -13.77
N LYS A 185 20.70 1.18 -13.43
CA LYS A 185 21.41 -0.01 -13.88
C LYS A 185 20.70 -1.28 -13.44
N ARG A 186 20.27 -1.34 -12.18
CA ARG A 186 19.56 -2.50 -11.62
C ARG A 186 18.21 -2.72 -12.29
N VAL A 187 17.45 -1.67 -12.54
CA VAL A 187 16.17 -1.75 -13.28
C VAL A 187 16.39 -2.26 -14.70
N GLY A 188 17.46 -1.81 -15.38
CA GLY A 188 17.84 -2.31 -16.70
C GLY A 188 18.11 -3.81 -16.73
N GLU A 189 18.84 -4.33 -15.74
CA GLU A 189 19.08 -5.78 -15.59
C GLU A 189 17.77 -6.56 -15.40
N ILE A 190 16.86 -6.03 -14.56
CA ILE A 190 15.55 -6.66 -14.31
C ILE A 190 14.71 -6.68 -15.59
N LYS A 191 14.65 -5.59 -16.34
CA LYS A 191 13.91 -5.52 -17.62
C LYS A 191 14.44 -6.54 -18.62
N LYS A 192 15.76 -6.59 -18.84
CA LYS A 192 16.39 -7.60 -19.72
C LYS A 192 16.06 -9.03 -19.28
N ARG A 193 16.11 -9.32 -17.97
CA ARG A 193 15.76 -10.65 -17.44
C ARG A 193 14.29 -10.99 -17.68
N ARG A 194 13.37 -10.04 -17.47
CA ARG A 194 11.94 -10.21 -17.71
C ARG A 194 11.63 -10.41 -19.19
N GLU A 195 12.26 -9.64 -20.07
CA GLU A 195 12.14 -9.78 -21.53
C GLU A 195 12.61 -11.17 -21.99
N LEU A 196 13.75 -11.64 -21.49
CA LEU A 196 14.24 -12.99 -21.80
C LEU A 196 13.30 -14.08 -21.30
N ALA A 197 12.75 -13.93 -20.10
CA ALA A 197 11.77 -14.86 -19.57
C ALA A 197 10.49 -14.87 -20.42
N PHE A 198 9.97 -13.69 -20.77
CA PHE A 198 8.80 -13.53 -21.62
C PHE A 198 9.01 -14.14 -23.01
N TRP A 199 10.17 -13.90 -23.63
CA TRP A 199 10.56 -14.52 -24.90
C TRP A 199 10.59 -16.05 -24.80
N LYS A 200 11.19 -16.61 -23.74
CA LYS A 200 11.26 -18.06 -23.52
C LYS A 200 9.86 -18.68 -23.40
N THR A 201 8.98 -18.07 -22.61
CA THR A 201 7.59 -18.53 -22.46
C THR A 201 6.83 -18.46 -23.78
N ARG A 202 7.01 -17.38 -24.55
CA ARG A 202 6.40 -17.23 -25.88
C ARG A 202 6.91 -18.28 -26.87
N MET A 203 8.21 -18.55 -26.88
CA MET A 203 8.81 -19.56 -27.75
C MET A 203 8.44 -20.99 -27.33
N ALA A 204 8.14 -21.27 -26.05
CA ALA A 204 7.67 -22.57 -25.59
C ALA A 204 6.39 -23.02 -26.30
N ALA A 205 5.41 -22.13 -26.47
CA ALA A 205 4.17 -22.43 -27.20
C ALA A 205 4.39 -22.75 -28.69
N SER A 206 5.44 -22.20 -29.31
CA SER A 206 5.80 -22.50 -30.70
C SER A 206 6.72 -23.72 -30.84
N ARG A 207 7.42 -24.12 -29.77
CA ARG A 207 8.41 -25.21 -29.81
C ARG A 207 7.78 -26.56 -30.15
N ASP A 208 6.58 -26.85 -29.67
CA ASP A 208 5.89 -28.10 -29.98
C ASP A 208 5.40 -28.15 -31.43
N LYS A 209 4.91 -27.03 -31.97
CA LYS A 209 4.57 -26.89 -33.40
C LYS A 209 5.81 -27.07 -34.28
N HIS A 210 6.92 -26.44 -33.93
CA HIS A 210 8.19 -26.62 -34.66
C HIS A 210 8.78 -28.02 -34.50
N ARG A 211 8.55 -28.71 -33.38
CA ARG A 211 8.98 -30.10 -33.16
C ARG A 211 8.15 -31.06 -34.01
N ALA A 212 6.83 -30.87 -34.04
CA ALA A 212 5.92 -31.66 -34.87
C ALA A 212 6.20 -31.45 -36.38
N HIS A 213 6.38 -30.19 -36.80
CA HIS A 213 6.78 -29.88 -38.18
C HIS A 213 8.11 -30.56 -38.54
N ARG A 214 9.13 -30.44 -37.69
CA ARG A 214 10.44 -31.10 -37.90
C ARG A 214 10.33 -32.62 -37.98
N LYS A 215 9.50 -33.25 -37.14
CA LYS A 215 9.25 -34.70 -37.19
C LYS A 215 8.58 -35.09 -38.50
N LYS A 216 7.54 -34.35 -38.92
CA LYS A 216 6.82 -34.58 -40.19
C LYS A 216 7.74 -34.41 -41.42
N THR A 217 8.59 -33.38 -41.43
CA THR A 217 9.58 -33.20 -42.52
C THR A 217 10.61 -34.31 -42.54
N LEU A 218 11.04 -34.81 -41.38
CA LEU A 218 12.03 -35.87 -41.28
C LEU A 218 11.45 -37.24 -41.67
N GLU A 219 10.18 -37.51 -41.33
CA GLU A 219 9.43 -38.67 -41.81
C GLU A 219 9.16 -38.59 -43.32
N ALA A 220 8.80 -37.42 -43.85
CA ALA A 220 8.65 -37.21 -45.29
C ALA A 220 9.97 -37.42 -46.04
N ALA A 221 11.10 -36.94 -45.50
CA ALA A 221 12.43 -37.17 -46.05
C ALA A 221 12.81 -38.66 -46.01
N LYS A 222 12.52 -39.36 -44.91
CA LYS A 222 12.73 -40.83 -44.80
C LYS A 222 11.85 -41.61 -45.77
N ALA A 223 10.58 -41.25 -45.91
CA ALA A 223 9.66 -41.89 -46.86
C ALA A 223 10.11 -41.67 -48.31
N SER A 224 10.60 -40.47 -48.65
CA SER A 224 11.17 -40.18 -49.96
C SER A 224 12.48 -40.94 -50.22
N ALA A 225 13.31 -41.14 -49.19
CA ALA A 225 14.53 -41.96 -49.30
C ALA A 225 14.21 -43.46 -49.49
N VAL A 226 13.18 -43.98 -48.80
CA VAL A 226 12.70 -45.37 -48.99
C VAL A 226 12.07 -45.56 -50.38
N LYS A 227 11.36 -44.54 -50.91
CA LYS A 227 10.79 -44.57 -52.26
C LYS A 227 11.86 -44.50 -53.36
N GLY A 228 13.04 -43.92 -53.06
CA GLY A 228 14.21 -43.91 -53.94
C GLY A 228 15.01 -45.22 -53.99
N LEU A 229 14.79 -46.13 -53.04
CA LEU A 229 15.49 -47.42 -52.95
C LEU A 229 14.81 -48.56 -53.75
N LEU A 230 13.69 -48.30 -54.42
CA LEU A 230 12.92 -49.33 -55.15
C LEU A 230 13.12 -49.35 -56.68
N LYS A 231 14.32 -49.03 -57.16
CA LYS A 231 14.74 -49.41 -58.52
C LYS A 231 16.13 -50.07 -58.45
N PRO A 232 16.32 -51.27 -59.01
CA PRO A 232 17.64 -51.86 -59.11
C PRO A 232 18.39 -51.09 -60.19
N THR A 233 19.13 -50.05 -59.80
CA THR A 233 20.07 -49.39 -60.70
C THR A 233 21.34 -50.22 -60.79
N VAL A 234 21.49 -50.84 -61.95
CA VAL A 234 22.75 -51.35 -62.52
C VAL A 234 23.91 -50.41 -62.22
N VAL A 235 25.01 -51.01 -61.76
CA VAL A 235 26.27 -50.32 -61.47
C VAL A 235 26.87 -49.82 -62.77
N SER A 236 26.89 -48.50 -62.97
CA SER A 236 27.79 -47.86 -63.93
C SER A 236 28.67 -46.87 -63.16
N GLU A 237 29.93 -47.23 -62.98
CA GLU A 237 30.96 -46.37 -62.42
C GLU A 237 31.17 -45.12 -63.28
N SER A 238 31.40 -43.98 -62.64
CA SER A 238 31.93 -42.79 -63.30
C SER A 238 32.91 -42.06 -62.37
N PRO A 239 34.01 -41.49 -62.93
CA PRO A 239 35.25 -41.26 -62.19
C PRO A 239 35.25 -39.99 -61.34
N LYS A 240 36.05 -40.04 -60.25
CA LYS A 240 36.25 -38.95 -59.28
C LYS A 240 37.00 -37.77 -59.91
N ILE A 241 36.33 -36.63 -60.06
CA ILE A 241 36.98 -35.34 -60.34
C ILE A 241 37.28 -34.65 -59.00
N ARG A 242 38.55 -34.37 -58.74
CA ARG A 242 39.01 -33.58 -57.59
C ARG A 242 38.97 -32.10 -57.95
N GLU A 243 38.01 -31.35 -57.39
CA GLU A 243 38.03 -29.89 -57.44
C GLU A 243 38.80 -29.31 -56.23
N LYS A 244 39.76 -28.42 -56.54
CA LYS A 244 40.56 -27.68 -55.54
C LYS A 244 39.73 -26.54 -54.96
N ILE A 245 39.53 -26.56 -53.64
CA ILE A 245 38.91 -25.48 -52.88
C ILE A 245 39.87 -24.27 -52.84
N LYS A 246 39.48 -23.13 -53.39
CA LYS A 246 40.13 -21.82 -53.14
C LYS A 246 39.51 -21.20 -51.89
N ALA A 247 40.31 -21.03 -50.83
CA ALA A 247 39.89 -20.36 -49.61
C ALA A 247 39.78 -18.84 -49.81
N THR A 248 38.61 -18.26 -49.52
CA THR A 248 38.40 -16.81 -49.48
C THR A 248 38.69 -16.26 -48.08
N LYS A 249 39.58 -15.26 -48.00
CA LYS A 249 39.96 -14.52 -46.77
C LYS A 249 38.73 -13.89 -46.09
N SER A 250 38.74 -13.88 -44.75
CA SER A 250 37.76 -13.21 -43.91
C SER A 250 37.82 -11.68 -44.07
N ARG A 251 36.68 -11.05 -44.37
CA ARG A 251 36.51 -9.59 -44.24
C ARG A 251 36.06 -9.28 -42.82
N SER A 252 36.80 -8.42 -42.14
CA SER A 252 36.46 -7.83 -40.85
C SER A 252 35.16 -7.02 -40.95
N ALA A 253 34.23 -7.25 -40.02
CA ALA A 253 32.97 -6.52 -39.95
C ALA A 253 33.15 -5.23 -39.13
N LEU A 254 33.35 -4.11 -39.83
CA LEU A 254 33.08 -2.77 -39.32
C LEU A 254 31.58 -2.53 -39.50
N VAL A 255 30.80 -2.58 -38.41
CA VAL A 255 29.35 -2.32 -38.45
C VAL A 255 29.15 -0.81 -38.25
N GLN A 256 28.83 -0.10 -39.32
CA GLN A 256 28.18 1.22 -39.24
C GLN A 256 26.71 1.00 -38.86
N GLY A 257 26.23 1.76 -37.89
CA GLY A 257 24.88 1.62 -37.32
C GLY A 257 23.80 2.08 -38.29
N GLU A 258 22.82 1.21 -38.53
CA GLU A 258 21.56 1.57 -39.16
C GLU A 258 20.46 1.64 -38.09
N GLY A 259 19.82 2.81 -38.03
CA GLY A 259 18.69 3.09 -37.15
C GLY A 259 17.49 2.22 -37.51
N ARG A 260 16.91 1.56 -36.51
CA ARG A 260 15.65 0.83 -36.63
C ARG A 260 14.50 1.82 -36.50
N SER A 261 13.88 2.19 -37.62
CA SER A 261 12.51 2.72 -37.61
C SER A 261 11.53 1.55 -37.44
N MET A 262 10.71 1.62 -36.39
CA MET A 262 9.59 0.69 -36.17
C MET A 262 8.35 1.36 -36.77
N GLY A 263 8.02 1.01 -38.01
CA GLY A 263 6.72 1.31 -38.61
C GLY A 263 5.65 0.40 -38.01
N MET A 264 4.53 0.98 -37.62
CA MET A 264 3.35 0.32 -37.06
C MET A 264 2.31 0.28 -38.19
N ASP A 265 2.20 -0.85 -38.89
CA ASP A 265 1.16 -1.02 -39.90
C ASP A 265 -0.17 -1.32 -39.19
N VAL A 266 -1.13 -0.43 -39.42
CA VAL A 266 -2.53 -0.56 -39.03
C VAL A 266 -3.30 -0.79 -40.32
N ASP A 267 -3.93 -1.96 -40.42
CA ASP A 267 -5.16 -2.19 -41.19
C ASP A 267 -5.96 -3.30 -40.49
#